data_AF-A0A134CM63-F1
#
_entry.id   AF-A0A134CM63-F1
#
_cell.length_a   1.000
_cell.length_b   1.000
_cell.length_c   1.000
_cell.angle_alpha   90.00
_cell.angle_beta   90.00
_cell.angle_gamma   90.00
#
_symmetry.space_group_name_H-M   'P 1'
#
loop_
_entity.id
_entity.type
_entity.pdbx_description
1 polymer ?
#
loop_
_entity_poly.entity_id
_entity_poly.type
_entity_poly.pdbx_seq_one_letter_code
_entity_poly.pdbx_strand_id
1 'polypeptide(L)' 'MSLAEDIMKMELYKTFEPYIDTKDITKRTKGEFALVKDAPKEATAAYLKWRAIKLSKRF' A
#
# COMPACT_ATOMS: atom_id res chain seq x y z
N MET A 1 17.72 3.11 2.90
CA MET A 1 16.36 3.07 3.46
C MET A 1 16.50 2.49 4.86
N SER A 2 15.99 3.16 5.89
CA SER A 2 16.19 2.71 7.27
C SER A 2 15.30 1.48 7.56
N LEU A 3 15.77 0.52 8.36
CA LEU A 3 15.00 -0.70 8.71
C LEU A 3 13.59 -0.37 9.23
N ALA A 4 13.48 0.72 9.98
CA ALA A 4 12.20 1.23 10.48
C ALA A 4 11.22 1.65 9.37
N GLU A 5 11.71 2.24 8.28
CA GLU A 5 10.88 2.60 7.12
C GLU A 5 10.38 1.35 6.37
N ASP A 6 11.22 0.33 6.26
CA ASP A 6 10.86 -0.94 5.61
C ASP A 6 9.81 -1.70 6.42
N ILE A 7 9.97 -1.78 7.74
CA ILE A 7 8.97 -2.36 8.65
C ILE A 7 7.65 -1.60 8.54
N MET A 8 7.68 -0.27 8.59
CA MET A 8 6.48 0.56 8.49
C MET A 8 5.76 0.38 7.15
N LYS A 9 6.49 0.27 6.04
CA LYS A 9 5.91 -0.03 4.72
C LYS A 9 5.25 -1.40 4.67
N MET A 10 5.87 -2.42 5.25
CA MET A 10 5.31 -3.77 5.30
C MET A 10 4.04 -3.82 6.14
N GLU A 11 4.03 -3.17 7.30
CA GLU A 11 2.86 -3.07 8.17
C GLU A 11 1.69 -2.39 7.45
N LEU A 12 1.94 -1.24 6.83
CA LEU A 12 0.92 -0.54 6.03
C LEU A 12 0.41 -1.42 4.89
N TYR A 13 1.31 -2.11 4.18
CA TYR A 13 0.93 -2.99 3.08
C TYR A 13 0.02 -4.13 3.54
N LYS A 14 0.34 -4.79 4.67
CA LYS A 14 -0.51 -5.84 5.26
C LYS A 14 -1.90 -5.34 5.64
N THR A 15 -2.03 -4.10 6.10
CA THR A 15 -3.32 -3.52 6.50
C THR A 15 -4.29 -3.41 5.32
N PHE A 16 -3.81 -3.08 4.12
CA PHE A 16 -4.66 -2.89 2.95
C PHE A 16 -4.59 -4.03 1.91
N GLU A 17 -3.62 -4.94 2.02
CA GLU A 17 -3.44 -6.11 1.15
C GLU A 17 -4.72 -6.93 0.88
N PRO A 18 -5.53 -7.30 1.90
CA PRO A 18 -6.73 -8.10 1.65
C PRO A 18 -7.82 -7.32 0.90
N TYR A 19 -7.72 -5.99 0.87
CA TYR A 19 -8.67 -5.10 0.21
C TYR A 19 -8.20 -4.68 -1.19
N ILE A 20 -7.12 -5.24 -1.72
CA ILE A 20 -6.66 -4.92 -3.07
C ILE A 20 -7.60 -5.56 -4.11
N ASP A 21 -8.20 -4.72 -4.96
CA ASP A 21 -9.19 -5.13 -5.97
C ASP A 21 -8.60 -5.99 -7.10
N THR A 22 -7.29 -5.94 -7.30
CA THR A 22 -6.60 -6.75 -8.31
C THR A 22 -6.01 -8.03 -7.71
N LYS A 23 -6.21 -9.17 -8.37
CA LYS A 23 -5.48 -10.42 -8.09
C LYS A 23 -4.12 -10.50 -8.81
N ASP A 24 -3.84 -9.54 -9.69
CA ASP A 24 -2.61 -9.48 -10.48
C ASP A 24 -1.42 -9.04 -9.63
N ILE A 25 -0.50 -9.99 -9.36
CA ILE A 25 0.70 -9.77 -8.56
C ILE A 25 1.64 -8.74 -9.20
N THR A 26 1.68 -8.66 -10.54
CA THR A 26 2.52 -7.71 -11.27
C THR A 26 2.02 -6.28 -11.07
N LYS A 27 0.70 -6.07 -11.06
CA LYS A 27 0.10 -4.77 -10.71
C LYS A 27 0.33 -4.40 -9.24
N ARG A 28 0.25 -5.39 -8.33
CA ARG A 28 0.53 -5.20 -6.89
C ARG A 28 1.96 -4.74 -6.64
N THR A 29 2.95 -5.39 -7.23
CA THR A 29 4.38 -5.01 -7.10
C THR A 29 4.65 -3.61 -7.67
N LYS A 30 4.05 -3.29 -8.83
CA LYS A 30 4.15 -1.94 -9.41
C LYS A 30 3.46 -0.86 -8.58
N GLY A 31 2.49 -1.21 -7.73
CA GLY A 31 1.68 -0.23 -6.99
C GLY A 31 0.53 0.35 -7.82
N GLU A 32 0.19 -0.31 -8.93
CA GLU A 32 -0.84 0.10 -9.88
C GLU A 32 -2.14 -0.67 -9.59
N PHE A 33 -2.68 -0.44 -8.40
CA PHE A 33 -3.90 -1.08 -7.93
C PHE A 33 -4.75 -0.12 -7.12
N ALA A 34 -6.06 -0.39 -7.12
CA ALA A 34 -7.04 0.26 -6.27
C ALA A 34 -7.45 -0.69 -5.13
N LEU A 35 -8.02 -0.11 -4.08
CA LEU A 35 -8.72 -0.89 -3.06
C LEU A 35 -10.16 -1.14 -3.49
N VAL A 36 -10.75 -2.24 -3.00
CA VAL A 36 -12.17 -2.55 -3.16
C VAL A 36 -13.02 -1.44 -2.54
N LYS A 37 -14.22 -1.21 -3.08
CA LYS A 37 -15.13 -0.15 -2.58
C LYS A 37 -15.53 -0.33 -1.10
N ASP A 38 -15.50 -1.56 -0.61
CA ASP A 38 -15.84 -1.91 0.77
C ASP A 38 -14.64 -1.84 1.73
N ALA A 39 -13.48 -1.38 1.25
CA ALA A 39 -12.29 -1.30 2.08
C ALA A 39 -12.54 -0.39 3.30
N PRO A 40 -12.17 -0.82 4.51
CA PRO A 40 -12.33 -0.02 5.70
C PRO A 40 -11.52 1.28 5.57
N LYS A 41 -11.98 2.33 6.26
CA LYS A 41 -11.29 3.63 6.28
C LYS A 41 -9.83 3.50 6.71
N GLU A 42 -9.53 2.55 7.59
CA GLU A 42 -8.18 2.24 8.04
C GLU A 42 -7.28 1.71 6.91
N ALA A 43 -7.77 0.76 6.10
CA ALA A 43 -7.06 0.26 4.93
C ALA A 43 -6.83 1.36 3.89
N THR A 44 -7.84 2.21 3.68
CA THR A 44 -7.74 3.37 2.77
C THR A 44 -6.68 4.36 3.26
N ALA A 45 -6.67 4.68 4.56
CA ALA A 45 -5.66 5.55 5.16
C ALA A 45 -4.25 4.94 5.08
N ALA A 46 -4.12 3.63 5.32
CA ALA A 46 -2.86 2.91 5.21
C ALA A 46 -2.31 2.91 3.77
N TYR A 47 -3.19 2.69 2.77
CA TYR A 47 -2.83 2.77 1.36
C TYR A 47 -2.36 4.16 0.95
N LEU A 48 -3.06 5.22 1.38
CA LEU A 48 -2.65 6.59 1.11
C LEU A 48 -1.28 6.91 1.71
N LYS A 49 -1.02 6.50 2.96
CA LYS A 49 0.30 6.65 3.60
C LYS A 49 1.38 5.87 2.86
N TRP A 50 1.13 4.61 2.51
CA TRP A 50 2.08 3.79 1.78
C TRP A 50 2.41 4.38 0.41
N ARG A 51 1.39 4.86 -0.32
CA ARG A 51 1.55 5.51 -1.63
C ARG A 51 2.34 6.81 -1.50
N ALA A 52 2.09 7.61 -0.47
CA ALA A 52 2.85 8.83 -0.18
C ALA A 52 4.32 8.52 0.08
N ILE A 53 4.65 7.50 0.89
CA ILE A 53 6.04 7.08 1.14
C ILE A 53 6.71 6.55 -0.15
N LYS A 54 5.96 5.82 -0.98
CA LYS A 54 6.48 5.30 -2.27
C LYS A 54 6.77 6.44 -3.26
N LEU A 55 5.88 7.43 -3.34
CA LEU A 55 6.04 8.63 -4.18
C LEU A 55 7.12 9.58 -3.66
N SER A 56 7.25 9.73 -2.35
CA SER A 56 8.24 10.64 -1.75
C SER A 56 9.69 10.22 -2.05
N LYS A 57 9.94 8.95 -2.37
CA LYS A 57 11.27 8.47 -2.80
C LYS A 57 11.53 8.63 -4.30
N ARG A 58 10.55 9.10 -5.09
CA ARG A 58 10.76 9.44 -6.50
C ARG A 58 11.29 10.85 -6.71
N PHE A 59 11.35 11.67 -5.66
CA PHE A 59 11.86 13.04 -5.66
C PHE A 59 13.10 13.15 -4.77
#